data_AF-A0AAD3DDH3-F1
#
_entry.id   AF-A0AAD3DDH3-F1
#
_cell.length_a   1.000
_cell.length_b   1.000
_cell.length_c   1.000
_cell.angle_alpha   90.00
_cell.angle_beta   90.00
_cell.angle_gamma   90.00
#
_symmetry.space_group_name_H-M   'P 1'
#
loop_
_entity.id
_entity.type
_entity.pdbx_description
1 polymer ?
#
loop_
_entity_poly.entity_id
_entity_poly.type
_entity_poly.pdbx_seq_one_letter_code
_entity_poly.pdbx_strand_id
1 'polypeptide(L)'
;MGFQWECSKFLPFDLRITKLQQFKEKHGHCNVPWKYEDDPSLGNWVSDMRYSYKQIRLGKTPRYNLTQARIDKLEEIGFQWQLSKNLSFEVQMTKLQQFKEKQGHCNVPRRYEDDPSLGNWVAYMRQAYKQIQLDKKPRNSLTEAKIKQLEEMGFQWQLKKFRV
;
A
#
# COMPACT_ATOMS: atom_id res chain seq x y z
N MET A 1 -9.85 -40.77 -27.20
CA MET A 1 -8.45 -40.27 -27.25
C MET A 1 -8.27 -39.26 -26.12
N GLY A 2 -7.43 -39.59 -25.14
CA GLY A 2 -7.14 -38.74 -23.99
C GLY A 2 -5.98 -37.81 -24.28
N PHE A 3 -6.19 -36.52 -24.08
CA PHE A 3 -5.12 -35.55 -23.86
C PHE A 3 -5.56 -34.67 -22.69
N GLN A 4 -5.37 -35.20 -21.49
CA GLN A 4 -5.44 -34.41 -20.27
C GLN A 4 -4.21 -33.51 -20.25
N TRP A 5 -4.44 -32.21 -20.31
CA TRP A 5 -3.40 -31.20 -20.17
C TRP A 5 -2.85 -31.26 -18.74
N GLU A 6 -1.75 -31.98 -18.55
CA GLU A 6 -0.92 -31.84 -17.36
C GLU A 6 -0.20 -30.48 -17.41
N CYS A 7 -0.89 -29.41 -17.03
CA CYS A 7 -0.24 -28.12 -16.79
C CYS A 7 0.40 -28.12 -15.39
N SER A 8 1.40 -28.97 -15.19
CA SER A 8 2.22 -29.01 -13.99
C SER A 8 3.21 -27.84 -14.01
N LYS A 9 2.93 -26.77 -13.23
CA LYS A 9 3.88 -25.88 -12.50
C LYS A 9 3.33 -24.49 -12.12
N PHE A 10 2.08 -24.14 -12.46
CA PHE A 10 1.52 -22.84 -12.08
C PHE A 10 0.24 -23.00 -11.26
N LEU A 11 0.28 -22.60 -9.98
CA LEU A 11 -0.94 -22.45 -9.17
C LEU A 11 -1.93 -21.54 -9.92
N PRO A 12 -3.19 -21.97 -10.13
CA PRO A 12 -4.23 -21.18 -10.77
C PRO A 12 -4.41 -19.82 -10.09
N PHE A 13 -4.82 -18.80 -10.86
CA PHE A 13 -5.02 -17.44 -10.35
C PHE A 13 -5.97 -17.42 -9.14
N ASP A 14 -7.09 -18.14 -9.21
CA ASP A 14 -8.09 -18.17 -8.14
C ASP A 14 -7.52 -18.74 -6.84
N LEU A 15 -6.65 -19.76 -6.91
CA LEU A 15 -5.99 -20.31 -5.73
C LEU A 15 -5.01 -19.31 -5.09
N ARG A 16 -4.35 -18.47 -5.91
CA ARG A 16 -3.49 -17.39 -5.40
C ARG A 16 -4.31 -16.27 -4.75
N ILE A 17 -5.50 -15.98 -5.26
CA ILE A 17 -6.45 -15.05 -4.64
C ILE A 17 -6.89 -15.57 -3.28
N THR A 18 -7.25 -16.85 -3.17
CA THR A 18 -7.62 -17.45 -1.87
C THR A 18 -6.48 -17.34 -0.85
N LYS A 19 -5.25 -17.64 -1.25
CA LYS A 19 -4.07 -17.46 -0.39
C LYS A 19 -3.87 -16.01 0.04
N LEU A 20 -4.10 -15.06 -0.86
CA LEU A 20 -4.01 -13.63 -0.55
C LEU A 20 -5.12 -13.17 0.41
N GLN A 21 -6.33 -13.73 0.30
CA GLN A 21 -7.41 -13.50 1.25
C GLN A 21 -7.06 -14.03 2.64
N GLN A 22 -6.53 -15.25 2.76
CA GLN A 22 -6.05 -15.80 4.04
C GLN A 22 -4.93 -14.93 4.65
N PHE A 23 -4.02 -14.43 3.82
CA PHE A 23 -3.01 -13.48 4.28
C PHE A 23 -3.64 -12.18 4.80
N LYS A 24 -4.65 -11.65 4.10
CA LYS A 24 -5.41 -10.47 4.52
C LYS A 24 -6.12 -10.71 5.85
N GLU A 25 -6.74 -11.86 6.06
CA GLU A 25 -7.38 -12.21 7.33
C GLU A 25 -6.37 -12.27 8.49
N LYS A 26 -5.18 -12.83 8.25
CA LYS A 26 -4.12 -12.94 9.27
C LYS A 26 -3.44 -11.60 9.59
N HIS A 27 -3.28 -10.72 8.60
CA HIS A 27 -2.46 -9.51 8.72
C HIS A 27 -3.23 -8.19 8.58
N GLY A 28 -4.53 -8.24 8.28
CA GLY A 28 -5.39 -7.09 8.00
C GLY A 28 -5.15 -6.45 6.62
N HIS A 29 -4.18 -6.91 5.83
CA HIS A 29 -3.79 -6.24 4.58
C HIS A 29 -3.26 -7.20 3.51
N CYS A 30 -3.31 -6.80 2.23
CA CYS A 30 -2.77 -7.57 1.10
C CYS A 30 -1.29 -7.30 0.79
N ASN A 31 -0.55 -6.65 1.70
CA ASN A 31 0.85 -6.28 1.51
C ASN A 31 1.81 -7.42 1.87
N VAL A 32 1.80 -8.48 1.07
CA VAL A 32 2.69 -9.64 1.25
C VAL A 32 4.15 -9.23 1.01
N PRO A 33 5.07 -9.46 1.96
CA PRO A 33 6.50 -9.27 1.75
C PRO A 33 7.05 -10.18 0.65
N TRP A 34 8.07 -9.73 -0.07
CA TRP A 34 8.72 -10.55 -1.11
C TRP A 34 9.28 -11.87 -0.54
N LYS A 35 9.94 -11.79 0.63
CA LYS A 35 10.39 -12.95 1.42
C LYS A 35 9.37 -13.32 2.49
N TYR A 36 8.17 -13.70 2.09
CA TYR A 36 7.18 -14.20 3.04
C TYR A 36 7.57 -15.63 3.45
N GLU A 37 7.88 -15.85 4.73
CA GLU A 37 8.44 -17.13 5.22
C GLU A 37 7.45 -18.28 5.10
N ASP A 38 6.16 -18.04 5.39
CA ASP A 38 5.12 -19.08 5.30
C ASP A 38 4.80 -19.48 3.85
N ASP A 39 4.91 -18.54 2.90
CA ASP A 39 4.73 -18.81 1.46
C ASP A 39 5.53 -17.84 0.56
N PRO A 40 6.80 -18.17 0.26
CA PRO A 40 7.62 -17.34 -0.62
C PRO A 40 7.06 -17.20 -2.04
N SER A 41 6.24 -18.15 -2.49
CA SER A 41 5.63 -18.12 -3.83
C SER A 41 4.56 -17.04 -3.93
N LEU A 42 3.84 -16.77 -2.83
CA LEU A 42 2.84 -15.71 -2.74
C LEU A 42 3.50 -14.32 -2.79
N GLY A 43 4.60 -14.14 -2.07
CA GLY A 43 5.38 -12.88 -2.08
C GLY A 43 5.94 -12.53 -3.46
N ASN A 44 6.48 -13.53 -4.16
CA ASN A 44 6.91 -13.40 -5.56
C ASN A 44 5.74 -13.02 -6.47
N TRP A 45 4.62 -13.73 -6.35
CA TRP A 45 3.44 -13.48 -7.17
C TRP A 45 2.87 -12.07 -7.00
N VAL A 46 2.70 -11.61 -5.76
CA VAL A 46 2.23 -10.25 -5.45
C VAL A 46 3.16 -9.20 -6.08
N SER A 47 4.47 -9.45 -6.07
CA SER A 47 5.46 -8.58 -6.71
C SER A 47 5.32 -8.57 -8.24
N ASP A 48 5.13 -9.74 -8.86
CA ASP A 48 4.89 -9.87 -10.31
C ASP A 48 3.58 -9.20 -10.75
N MET A 49 2.52 -9.27 -9.93
CA MET A 49 1.24 -8.59 -10.19
C MET A 49 1.45 -7.08 -10.24
N ARG A 50 2.08 -6.50 -9.21
CA ARG A 50 2.38 -5.06 -9.14
C ARG A 50 3.25 -4.59 -10.30
N TYR A 51 4.27 -5.37 -10.65
CA TYR A 51 5.12 -5.09 -11.80
C TYR A 51 4.32 -5.08 -13.10
N SER A 52 3.51 -6.11 -13.33
CA SER A 52 2.72 -6.26 -14.55
C SER A 52 1.70 -5.14 -14.71
N TYR A 53 1.00 -4.76 -13.64
CA TYR A 53 0.07 -3.64 -13.66
C TYR A 53 0.76 -2.31 -14.01
N LYS A 54 1.97 -2.08 -13.44
CA LYS A 54 2.78 -0.91 -13.81
C LYS A 54 3.19 -0.93 -15.28
N GLN A 55 3.59 -2.08 -15.84
CA GLN A 55 3.95 -2.17 -17.26
C GLN A 55 2.74 -1.88 -18.16
N ILE A 56 1.56 -2.44 -17.85
CA ILE A 56 0.32 -2.19 -18.60
C ILE A 56 0.00 -0.69 -18.63
N ARG A 57 0.09 -0.02 -17.47
CA ARG A 57 -0.12 1.44 -17.39
C ARG A 57 0.89 2.27 -18.18
N LEU A 58 2.08 1.72 -18.44
CA LEU A 58 3.11 2.36 -19.25
C LEU A 58 3.07 1.94 -20.72
N GLY A 59 2.08 1.14 -21.14
CA GLY A 59 1.99 0.59 -22.50
C GLY A 59 3.09 -0.42 -22.84
N LYS A 60 3.69 -1.06 -21.83
CA LYS A 60 4.79 -2.02 -21.97
C LYS A 60 4.33 -3.46 -21.76
N THR A 61 5.12 -4.41 -22.22
CA THR A 61 4.86 -5.85 -22.06
C THR A 61 4.88 -6.27 -20.58
N PRO A 62 3.76 -6.77 -20.03
CA PRO A 62 3.73 -7.26 -18.65
C PRO A 62 4.36 -8.65 -18.54
N ARG A 63 4.78 -9.02 -17.32
CA ARG A 63 5.26 -10.38 -17.01
C ARG A 63 4.09 -11.35 -16.83
N TYR A 64 2.94 -10.85 -16.41
CA TYR A 64 1.73 -11.62 -16.18
C TYR A 64 0.57 -11.02 -16.97
N ASN A 65 -0.25 -11.88 -17.59
CA ASN A 65 -1.45 -11.45 -18.27
C ASN A 65 -2.53 -11.05 -17.24
N LEU A 66 -2.59 -9.76 -16.93
CA LEU A 66 -3.63 -9.16 -16.10
C LEU A 66 -4.77 -8.69 -17.02
N THR A 67 -5.76 -9.54 -17.18
CA THR A 67 -7.05 -9.14 -17.78
C THR A 67 -7.80 -8.22 -16.83
N GLN A 68 -8.73 -7.42 -17.36
CA GLN A 68 -9.54 -6.51 -16.53
C GLN A 68 -10.26 -7.26 -15.39
N ALA A 69 -10.87 -8.41 -15.67
CA ALA A 69 -11.52 -9.24 -14.66
C ALA A 69 -10.57 -9.71 -13.53
N ARG A 70 -9.28 -9.90 -13.80
CA ARG A 70 -8.28 -10.24 -12.77
C ARG A 70 -7.90 -9.02 -11.93
N ILE A 71 -7.87 -7.84 -12.55
CA ILE A 71 -7.65 -6.57 -11.84
C ILE A 71 -8.81 -6.30 -10.90
N ASP A 72 -10.05 -6.42 -11.39
CA ASP A 72 -11.26 -6.17 -10.60
C ASP A 72 -11.33 -7.10 -9.38
N LYS A 73 -11.05 -8.41 -9.56
CA LYS A 73 -10.95 -9.36 -8.43
C LYS A 73 -9.90 -8.97 -7.39
N LEU A 74 -8.75 -8.45 -7.84
CA LEU A 74 -7.70 -7.99 -6.93
C LEU A 74 -8.13 -6.71 -6.19
N GLU A 75 -8.82 -5.80 -6.88
CA GLU A 75 -9.32 -4.56 -6.27
C GLU A 75 -10.45 -4.83 -5.26
N GLU A 76 -11.34 -5.80 -5.55
CA GLU A 76 -12.41 -6.23 -4.66
C GLU A 76 -11.87 -6.74 -3.30
N ILE A 77 -10.78 -7.50 -3.33
CA ILE A 77 -10.12 -7.95 -2.09
C ILE A 77 -9.29 -6.85 -1.42
N GLY A 78 -9.22 -5.64 -1.99
CA GLY A 78 -8.44 -4.52 -1.47
C GLY A 78 -6.94 -4.60 -1.76
N PHE A 79 -6.55 -5.23 -2.87
CA PHE A 79 -5.14 -5.32 -3.27
C PHE A 79 -4.58 -3.95 -3.63
N GLN A 80 -3.53 -3.54 -2.93
CA GLN A 80 -2.83 -2.29 -3.22
C GLN A 80 -1.76 -2.50 -4.30
N TRP A 81 -2.01 -1.97 -5.51
CA TRP A 81 -1.08 -1.99 -6.64
C TRP A 81 0.20 -1.18 -6.40
N GLN A 82 0.11 -0.13 -5.60
CA GLN A 82 1.23 0.75 -5.25
C GLN A 82 1.45 0.76 -3.74
N LEU A 83 2.67 0.42 -3.33
CA LEU A 83 3.09 0.46 -1.93
C LEU A 83 3.49 1.88 -1.51
N SER A 84 3.25 2.22 -0.24
CA SER A 84 3.60 3.50 0.42
C SER A 84 4.94 4.09 0.02
N LYS A 85 5.98 3.24 -0.05
CA LYS A 85 7.37 3.65 -0.35
C LYS A 85 7.53 4.28 -1.75
N ASN A 86 6.57 4.04 -2.64
CA ASN A 86 6.58 4.47 -4.03
C ASN A 86 5.45 5.45 -4.36
N LEU A 87 4.61 5.82 -3.39
CA LEU A 87 3.55 6.81 -3.61
C LEU A 87 4.11 8.22 -3.54
N SER A 88 3.70 9.06 -4.49
CA SER A 88 4.02 10.48 -4.45
C SER A 88 3.33 11.16 -3.27
N PHE A 89 3.85 12.32 -2.87
CA PHE A 89 3.24 13.14 -1.84
C PHE A 89 1.77 13.47 -2.18
N GLU A 90 1.50 13.81 -3.44
CA GLU A 90 0.14 14.14 -3.93
C GLU A 90 -0.84 12.98 -3.74
N VAL A 91 -0.46 11.75 -4.10
CA VAL A 91 -1.35 10.59 -3.93
C VAL A 91 -1.64 10.33 -2.45
N GLN A 92 -0.64 10.48 -1.58
CA GLN A 92 -0.84 10.34 -0.14
C GLN A 92 -1.69 11.48 0.43
N MET A 93 -1.58 12.69 -0.13
CA MET A 93 -2.41 13.83 0.22
C MET A 93 -3.88 13.56 -0.09
N THR A 94 -4.19 13.05 -1.29
CA THR A 94 -5.55 12.66 -1.68
C THR A 94 -6.09 11.57 -0.75
N LYS A 95 -5.29 10.57 -0.39
CA LYS A 95 -5.69 9.53 0.58
C LYS A 95 -5.95 10.11 1.97
N LEU A 96 -5.13 11.06 2.42
CA LEU A 96 -5.34 11.75 3.68
C LEU A 96 -6.62 12.58 3.67
N GLN A 97 -6.94 13.22 2.55
CA GLN A 97 -8.19 13.96 2.38
C GLN A 97 -9.41 13.02 2.45
N GLN A 98 -9.38 11.89 1.75
CA GLN A 98 -10.45 10.87 1.85
C GLN A 98 -10.60 10.32 3.27
N PHE A 99 -9.49 10.14 4.00
CA PHE A 99 -9.55 9.75 5.41
C PHE A 99 -10.21 10.84 6.27
N LYS A 100 -9.87 12.11 6.05
CA LYS A 100 -10.49 13.25 6.74
C LYS A 100 -11.99 13.32 6.45
N GLU A 101 -12.42 13.11 5.22
CA GLU A 101 -13.84 13.08 4.85
C GLU A 101 -14.60 11.96 5.58
N LYS A 102 -13.96 10.80 5.79
CA LYS A 102 -14.57 9.66 6.49
C LYS A 102 -14.59 9.80 8.01
N GLN A 103 -13.51 10.32 8.60
CA GLN A 103 -13.29 10.32 10.06
C GLN A 103 -13.45 11.70 10.71
N GLY A 104 -13.61 12.76 9.91
CA GLY A 104 -13.66 14.15 10.37
C GLY A 104 -12.31 14.75 10.78
N HIS A 105 -11.23 13.96 10.80
CA HIS A 105 -9.90 14.41 11.23
C HIS A 105 -8.75 13.75 10.44
N CYS A 106 -7.57 14.37 10.46
CA CYS A 106 -6.36 13.83 9.83
C CYS A 106 -5.51 12.93 10.76
N ASN A 107 -6.08 12.46 11.87
CA ASN A 107 -5.38 11.67 12.88
C ASN A 107 -5.29 10.18 12.52
N VAL A 108 -4.54 9.89 11.46
CA VAL A 108 -4.33 8.50 11.01
C VAL A 108 -3.44 7.76 12.02
N PRO A 109 -3.87 6.60 12.57
CA PRO A 109 -3.02 5.74 13.38
C PRO A 109 -1.85 5.18 12.58
N ARG A 110 -0.70 4.93 13.24
CA ARG A 110 0.44 4.30 12.56
C ARG A 110 0.10 2.91 12.01
N ARG A 111 -0.68 2.13 12.77
CA ARG A 111 -1.24 0.83 12.37
C ARG A 111 -2.69 1.04 11.92
N TYR A 112 -2.87 1.73 10.80
CA TYR A 112 -4.18 1.85 10.17
C TYR A 112 -4.42 0.61 9.30
N GLU A 113 -5.41 -0.20 9.64
CA GLU A 113 -5.63 -1.51 9.01
C GLU A 113 -6.16 -1.37 7.57
N ASP A 114 -7.06 -0.42 7.33
CA ASP A 114 -7.64 -0.20 6.00
C ASP A 114 -6.62 0.34 4.99
N ASP A 115 -5.70 1.20 5.44
CA ASP A 115 -4.58 1.67 4.62
C ASP A 115 -3.27 1.78 5.43
N PRO A 116 -2.53 0.67 5.57
CA PRO A 116 -1.24 0.67 6.26
C PRO A 116 -0.21 1.56 5.57
N SER A 117 -0.40 1.83 4.26
CA SER A 117 0.47 2.74 3.53
C SER A 117 0.29 4.18 3.98
N LEU A 118 -0.95 4.62 4.21
CA LEU A 118 -1.26 5.95 4.71
C LEU A 118 -0.79 6.11 6.17
N GLY A 119 -1.04 5.11 7.03
CA GLY A 119 -0.59 5.13 8.43
C GLY A 119 0.93 5.23 8.59
N ASN A 120 1.69 4.50 7.77
CA ASN A 120 3.15 4.60 7.74
C ASN A 120 3.62 5.97 7.20
N TRP A 121 2.98 6.49 6.15
CA TRP A 121 3.33 7.78 5.58
C TRP A 121 3.11 8.93 6.58
N VAL A 122 1.97 8.95 7.27
CA VAL A 122 1.68 9.92 8.35
C VAL A 122 2.73 9.83 9.46
N ALA A 123 3.12 8.62 9.87
CA ALA A 123 4.18 8.44 10.87
C ALA A 123 5.54 8.97 10.40
N TYR A 124 5.91 8.75 9.13
CA TYR A 124 7.13 9.31 8.55
C TYR A 124 7.11 10.83 8.46
N MET A 125 5.97 11.43 8.10
CA MET A 125 5.81 12.89 8.07
C MET A 125 6.03 13.48 9.47
N ARG A 126 5.36 12.93 10.51
CA ARG A 126 5.54 13.39 11.90
C ARG A 126 6.98 13.23 12.39
N GLN A 127 7.64 12.13 12.06
CA GLN A 127 9.04 11.91 12.42
C GLN A 127 9.98 12.93 11.75
N ALA A 128 9.77 13.21 10.47
CA ALA A 128 10.55 14.18 9.72
C ALA A 128 10.37 15.60 10.24
N TYR A 129 9.13 15.99 10.53
CA TYR A 129 8.84 17.29 11.14
C TYR A 129 9.53 17.44 12.49
N LYS A 130 9.51 16.40 13.33
CA LYS A 130 10.27 16.38 14.59
C LYS A 130 11.78 16.49 14.38
N GLN A 131 12.33 15.91 13.31
CA GLN A 131 13.75 16.05 12.98
C GLN A 131 14.09 17.49 12.58
N ILE A 132 13.25 18.13 11.76
CA ILE A 132 13.39 19.55 11.38
C ILE A 132 13.35 20.44 12.61
N GLN A 133 12.40 20.21 13.55
CA GLN A 133 12.31 20.95 14.81
C GLN A 133 13.53 20.78 15.74
N LEU A 134 14.35 19.75 15.53
CA LEU A 134 15.57 19.49 16.29
C LEU A 134 16.83 19.89 15.51
N ASP A 135 16.68 20.70 14.45
CA ASP A 135 17.74 21.10 13.52
C ASP A 135 18.49 19.91 12.89
N LYS A 136 17.83 18.76 12.77
CA LYS A 136 18.37 17.55 12.13
C LYS A 136 17.85 17.45 10.70
N LYS A 137 18.73 17.03 9.79
CA LYS A 137 18.35 16.73 8.40
C LYS A 137 17.38 15.53 8.37
N PRO A 138 16.14 15.71 7.89
CA PRO A 138 15.20 14.61 7.82
C PRO A 138 15.60 13.60 6.74
N ARG A 139 15.23 12.34 6.94
CA ARG A 139 15.49 11.27 5.96
C ARG A 139 14.62 11.39 4.70
N ASN A 140 13.52 12.14 4.76
CA ASN A 140 12.63 12.40 3.64
C ASN A 140 12.74 13.86 3.19
N SER A 141 12.29 14.13 1.97
CA SER A 141 12.19 15.49 1.43
C SER A 141 10.88 16.14 1.89
N LEU A 142 10.76 16.40 3.20
CA LEU A 142 9.70 17.24 3.77
C LEU A 142 10.15 18.70 3.64
N THR A 143 9.63 19.38 2.62
CA THR A 143 9.90 20.80 2.37
C THR A 143 8.88 21.67 3.10
N GLU A 144 9.22 22.94 3.33
CA GLU A 144 8.31 23.92 3.94
C GLU A 144 6.97 24.04 3.20
N ALA A 145 7.00 24.01 1.86
CA ALA A 145 5.79 24.00 1.04
C ALA A 145 4.86 22.81 1.36
N LYS A 146 5.43 21.61 1.57
CA LYS A 146 4.64 20.41 1.95
C LYS A 146 4.10 20.51 3.37
N ILE A 147 4.85 21.14 4.28
CA ILE A 147 4.40 21.38 5.66
C ILE A 147 3.18 22.30 5.63
N LYS A 148 3.26 23.42 4.91
CA LYS A 148 2.17 24.38 4.79
C LYS A 148 0.91 23.75 4.20
N GLN A 149 1.03 22.95 3.14
CA GLN A 149 -0.09 22.22 2.56
C GLN A 149 -0.77 21.27 3.56
N LEU A 150 0.01 20.56 4.39
CA LEU A 150 -0.54 19.68 5.43
C LEU A 150 -1.27 20.48 6.52
N GLU A 151 -0.72 21.61 6.93
CA GLU A 151 -1.32 22.49 7.93
C GLU A 151 -2.62 23.12 7.44
N GLU A 152 -2.69 23.53 6.17
CA GLU A 152 -3.92 24.03 5.52
C GLU A 152 -5.04 22.96 5.54
N MET A 153 -4.69 21.68 5.44
CA MET A 153 -5.65 20.58 5.61
C MET A 153 -6.04 20.30 7.07
N GLY A 154 -5.44 20.99 8.05
CA GLY A 154 -5.65 20.74 9.47
C GLY A 154 -4.92 19.49 9.98
N PHE A 155 -3.80 19.12 9.36
CA PHE A 155 -2.98 17.99 9.81
C PHE A 155 -2.31 18.30 11.15
N GLN A 156 -2.50 17.41 12.13
CA GLN A 156 -1.88 17.54 13.45
C GLN A 156 -0.53 16.80 13.51
N TRP A 157 0.55 17.58 13.60
CA TRP A 157 1.91 17.08 13.75
C TRP A 157 2.14 16.36 15.09
N GLN A 158 1.50 16.84 16.15
CA GLN A 158 1.56 16.25 17.48
C GLN A 158 0.17 15.76 17.88
N LEU A 159 0.04 14.45 18.08
CA LEU A 159 -1.14 13.90 18.74
C LEU A 159 -0.97 14.17 20.24
N LYS A 160 -1.87 14.96 20.83
CA LYS A 160 -1.93 15.12 22.29
C LYS A 160 -2.12 13.73 22.88
N LYS A 161 -1.15 13.26 23.67
CA LYS A 161 -1.34 12.06 24.49
C LYS A 161 -2.42 12.40 25.51
N PHE A 162 -3.62 11.86 25.34
CA PHE A 162 -4.52 11.75 26.48
C PHE A 162 -3.84 10.78 27.45
N ARG A 163 -3.35 11.31 28.58
CA ARG A 163 -3.10 10.50 29.76
C ARG A 163 -4.48 10.05 30.22
N VAL A 164 -4.77 8.76 30.05
CA VAL A 164 -5.76 8.07 30.87
C VAL A 164 -5.10 7.77 32.22
#